data_AF-A0A0A1CZ32-F1
#
_entry.id   AF-A0A0A1CZ32-F1
#
_cell.length_a   1.000
_cell.length_b   1.000
_cell.length_c   1.000
_cell.angle_alpha   90.00
_cell.angle_beta   90.00
_cell.angle_gamma   90.00
#
_symmetry.space_group_name_H-M   'P 1'
#
loop_
_entity.id
_entity.type
_entity.pdbx_description
1 polymer ?
#
loop_
_entity_poly.entity_id
_entity_poly.type
_entity_poly.pdbx_seq_one_letter_code
_entity_poly.pdbx_strand_id
1 'polypeptide(L)'
;MKTAQSGQSTLPRGEGIGAPIPLWDSVFVVCPYSDTTDAPEPFAKEALALDTSSNESAHWLLFADGDNVKRMSADRTAVDFCLAGAVNNVYQHTQVWSAEKSDGAWLMTAVDPQQGG
;
A
#
# COMPACT_ATOMS: atom_id res chain seq x y z
N MET A 1 -5.82 30.06 2.19
CA MET A 1 -5.03 29.07 2.93
C MET A 1 -5.83 27.78 2.96
N LYS A 2 -5.47 26.76 2.16
CA LYS A 2 -6.12 25.45 2.23
C LYS A 2 -5.49 24.72 3.41
N THR A 3 -6.29 24.38 4.41
CA THR A 3 -5.84 23.55 5.53
C THR A 3 -5.40 22.22 4.96
N ALA A 4 -4.11 21.88 5.08
CA ALA A 4 -3.65 20.53 4.80
C ALA A 4 -4.38 19.62 5.79
N GLN A 5 -5.16 18.68 5.26
CA GLN A 5 -5.78 17.64 6.08
C GLN A 5 -4.75 16.54 6.21
N SER A 6 -4.28 16.32 7.43
CA SER A 6 -3.33 15.25 7.75
C SER A 6 -3.86 14.41 8.91
N GLY A 7 -3.49 13.14 8.92
CA GLY A 7 -3.87 12.20 9.96
C GLY A 7 -3.01 10.94 9.90
N GLN A 8 -2.97 10.20 11.00
CA GLN A 8 -2.30 8.90 11.06
C GLN A 8 -3.33 7.80 11.26
N SER A 9 -3.19 6.72 10.49
CA SER A 9 -4.07 5.56 10.60
C SER A 9 -3.37 4.29 10.15
N THR A 10 -3.82 3.15 10.64
CA THR A 10 -3.53 1.85 10.02
C THR A 10 -4.44 1.63 8.82
N LEU A 11 -4.05 0.73 7.91
CA LEU A 11 -4.99 0.27 6.89
C LEU A 11 -6.13 -0.53 7.54
N PRO A 12 -7.35 -0.50 6.98
CA PRO A 12 -8.49 -1.20 7.56
C PRO A 12 -8.25 -2.71 7.68
N ARG A 13 -8.59 -3.27 8.84
CA ARG A 13 -8.60 -4.70 9.14
C ARG A 13 -9.89 -5.01 9.92
N GLY A 14 -10.55 -6.11 9.59
CA GLY A 14 -11.84 -6.55 10.13
C GLY A 14 -12.88 -6.78 9.02
N GLU A 15 -14.12 -7.01 9.42
CA GLU A 15 -15.26 -7.14 8.49
C GLU A 15 -15.71 -5.73 8.02
N GLY A 16 -15.59 -5.44 6.71
CA GLY A 16 -16.02 -4.14 6.16
C GLY A 16 -15.70 -3.94 4.67
N ILE A 17 -16.26 -2.87 4.09
CA ILE A 17 -15.98 -2.43 2.70
C ILE A 17 -14.56 -1.86 2.63
N GLY A 18 -13.71 -2.43 1.78
CA GLY A 18 -12.36 -1.93 1.51
C GLY A 18 -11.21 -2.77 2.10
N ALA A 19 -11.51 -3.83 2.87
CA ALA A 19 -10.53 -4.84 3.25
C ALA A 19 -10.70 -6.07 2.34
N PRO A 20 -9.76 -6.34 1.40
CA PRO A 20 -9.90 -7.44 0.45
C PRO A 20 -9.74 -8.81 1.11
N ILE A 21 -9.11 -8.83 2.28
CA ILE A 21 -9.08 -9.94 3.23
C ILE A 21 -9.46 -9.33 4.60
N PRO A 22 -10.49 -9.83 5.29
CA PRO A 22 -10.90 -9.28 6.58
C PRO A 22 -9.80 -9.28 7.64
N LEU A 23 -8.96 -10.31 7.68
CA LEU A 23 -7.93 -10.49 8.72
C LEU A 23 -6.52 -10.60 8.15
N TRP A 24 -6.18 -9.78 7.15
CA TRP A 24 -4.80 -9.76 6.62
C TRP A 24 -3.78 -9.45 7.71
N ASP A 25 -2.59 -10.04 7.58
CA ASP A 25 -1.47 -9.87 8.49
C ASP A 25 -0.38 -8.97 7.91
N SER A 26 -0.15 -9.07 6.60
CA SER A 26 0.82 -8.25 5.90
C SER A 26 0.33 -7.77 4.54
N VAL A 27 0.90 -6.65 4.07
CA VAL A 27 0.63 -6.06 2.76
C VAL A 27 1.93 -5.75 2.05
N PHE A 28 2.01 -6.12 0.76
CA PHE A 28 3.09 -5.73 -0.13
C PHE A 28 2.59 -4.65 -1.10
N VAL A 29 3.27 -3.50 -1.12
CA VAL A 29 2.94 -2.38 -1.99
C VAL A 29 3.74 -2.48 -3.28
N VAL A 30 3.05 -2.55 -4.41
CA VAL A 30 3.67 -2.57 -5.75
C VAL A 30 3.31 -1.30 -6.50
N CYS A 31 4.33 -0.60 -6.97
CA CYS A 31 4.20 0.67 -7.68
C CYS A 31 4.30 0.48 -9.20
N PRO A 32 3.84 1.46 -9.99
CA PRO A 32 4.20 1.52 -11.41
C PRO A 32 5.70 1.38 -11.61
N TYR A 33 6.09 0.67 -12.67
CA TYR A 33 7.46 0.45 -13.09
C TYR A 33 8.35 -0.27 -12.07
N SER A 34 7.78 -0.83 -11.00
CA SER A 34 8.52 -1.66 -10.05
C SER A 34 8.94 -2.96 -10.71
N ASP A 35 10.18 -3.39 -10.45
CA ASP A 35 10.59 -4.78 -10.69
C ASP A 35 10.00 -5.66 -9.57
N THR A 36 9.20 -6.65 -9.95
CA THR A 36 8.54 -7.58 -9.02
C THR A 36 9.18 -8.95 -9.00
N THR A 37 10.31 -9.15 -9.69
CA THR A 37 10.95 -10.47 -9.84
C THR A 37 11.40 -11.05 -8.50
N ASP A 38 11.85 -10.19 -7.59
CA ASP A 38 12.33 -10.56 -6.25
C ASP A 38 11.29 -10.30 -5.15
N ALA A 39 10.00 -10.24 -5.50
CA ALA A 39 8.95 -10.08 -4.49
C ALA A 39 8.97 -11.28 -3.50
N PRO A 40 8.92 -11.04 -2.18
CA PRO A 40 9.01 -12.10 -1.19
C PRO A 40 7.75 -12.97 -1.18
N GLU A 41 7.88 -14.24 -0.78
CA GLU A 41 6.72 -15.06 -0.42
C GLU A 41 5.93 -14.41 0.74
N PRO A 42 4.58 -14.48 0.74
CA PRO A 42 3.72 -15.21 -0.20
C PRO A 42 3.35 -14.43 -1.48
N PHE A 43 3.90 -13.22 -1.67
CA PHE A 43 3.45 -12.27 -2.69
C PHE A 43 3.99 -12.55 -4.10
N ALA A 44 5.08 -13.32 -4.22
CA ALA A 44 5.83 -13.55 -5.45
C ALA A 44 4.93 -13.84 -6.67
N LYS A 45 4.04 -14.81 -6.54
CA LYS A 45 3.13 -15.21 -7.63
C LYS A 45 2.19 -14.09 -8.06
N GLU A 46 1.57 -13.39 -7.12
CA GLU A 46 0.60 -12.33 -7.41
C GLU A 46 1.31 -11.06 -7.92
N ALA A 47 2.52 -10.79 -7.45
CA ALA A 47 3.34 -9.67 -7.90
C ALA A 47 3.81 -9.87 -9.35
N LEU A 48 4.28 -11.06 -9.72
CA LEU A 48 4.68 -11.41 -11.10
C LEU A 48 3.52 -11.35 -12.10
N ALA A 49 2.27 -11.47 -11.63
CA ALA A 49 1.07 -11.36 -12.45
C ALA A 49 0.60 -9.91 -12.67
N LEU A 50 1.30 -8.92 -12.11
CA LEU A 50 1.00 -7.50 -12.30
C LEU A 50 1.63 -6.98 -13.58
N ASP A 51 0.87 -6.20 -14.35
CA ASP A 51 1.43 -5.37 -15.40
C ASP A 51 1.83 -4.01 -14.82
N THR A 52 3.01 -3.97 -14.20
CA THR A 52 3.57 -2.74 -13.63
C THR A 52 4.03 -1.74 -14.70
N SER A 53 4.13 -2.15 -15.97
CA SER A 53 4.71 -1.36 -17.05
C SER A 53 3.71 -0.52 -17.84
N SER A 54 2.46 -0.96 -17.94
CA SER A 54 1.45 -0.32 -18.81
C SER A 54 0.51 0.65 -18.09
N ASN A 55 0.52 0.72 -16.75
CA ASN A 55 -0.44 1.52 -15.99
C ASN A 55 0.25 2.39 -14.92
N GLU A 56 0.58 3.63 -15.29
CA GLU A 56 1.27 4.58 -14.41
C GLU A 56 0.39 5.23 -13.35
N SER A 57 -0.93 5.19 -13.55
CA SER A 57 -1.92 5.81 -12.66
C SER A 57 -2.43 4.86 -11.59
N ALA A 58 -2.07 3.58 -11.61
CA ALA A 58 -2.47 2.61 -10.60
C ALA A 58 -1.29 2.16 -9.74
N HIS A 59 -1.55 1.84 -8.48
CA HIS A 59 -0.66 1.03 -7.67
C HIS A 59 -1.44 -0.18 -7.13
N TRP A 60 -0.73 -1.20 -6.68
CA TRP A 60 -1.34 -2.42 -6.17
C TRP A 60 -0.96 -2.66 -4.72
N LEU A 61 -1.93 -3.15 -3.96
CA LEU A 61 -1.76 -3.61 -2.60
C LEU A 61 -2.05 -5.11 -2.59
N LEU A 62 -1.04 -5.92 -2.30
CA LEU A 62 -1.20 -7.36 -2.16
C LEU A 62 -1.31 -7.67 -0.68
N PHE A 63 -2.50 -8.03 -0.21
CA PHE A 63 -2.76 -8.38 1.18
C PHE A 63 -2.62 -9.89 1.37
N ALA A 64 -1.95 -10.31 2.43
CA ALA A 64 -1.76 -11.72 2.77
C ALA A 64 -2.31 -12.06 4.16
N ASP A 65 -2.92 -13.23 4.27
CA ASP A 65 -3.23 -13.96 5.51
C ASP A 65 -2.68 -15.38 5.34
N GLY A 66 -1.54 -15.67 5.99
CA GLY A 66 -0.71 -16.81 5.64
C GLY A 66 -0.36 -16.83 4.14
N ASP A 67 -0.59 -17.96 3.47
CA ASP A 67 -0.34 -18.13 2.02
C ASP A 67 -1.47 -17.59 1.13
N ASN A 68 -2.56 -17.09 1.70
CA ASN A 68 -3.70 -16.57 0.94
C ASN A 68 -3.49 -15.09 0.62
N VAL A 69 -3.19 -14.79 -0.65
CA VAL A 69 -2.97 -13.42 -1.13
C VAL A 69 -4.16 -12.90 -1.93
N LYS A 70 -4.56 -11.65 -1.67
CA LYS A 70 -5.55 -10.91 -2.46
C LYS A 70 -4.98 -9.57 -2.90
N ARG A 71 -5.21 -9.27 -4.17
CA ARG A 71 -4.81 -8.01 -4.80
C ARG A 71 -5.93 -6.98 -4.74
N MET A 72 -5.58 -5.75 -4.41
CA MET A 72 -6.33 -4.54 -4.76
C MET A 72 -5.54 -3.66 -5.69
N SER A 73 -6.25 -2.97 -6.58
CA SER A 73 -5.72 -1.89 -7.39
C SER A 73 -6.31 -0.59 -6.86
N ALA A 74 -5.48 0.45 -6.76
CA ALA A 74 -5.90 1.77 -6.31
C ALA A 74 -5.36 2.85 -7.25
N ASP A 75 -6.21 3.82 -7.53
CA ASP A 75 -5.90 4.98 -8.37
C ASP A 75 -5.01 5.96 -7.59
N ARG A 76 -3.83 6.23 -8.13
CA ARG A 76 -2.82 7.14 -7.56
C ARG A 76 -3.28 8.59 -7.48
N THR A 77 -4.28 8.98 -8.27
CA THR A 77 -4.90 10.31 -8.18
C THR A 77 -5.82 10.45 -6.97
N ALA A 78 -6.26 9.35 -6.37
CA ALA A 78 -7.08 9.34 -5.16
C ALA A 78 -6.22 9.08 -3.91
N VAL A 79 -5.34 8.08 -3.97
CA VAL A 79 -4.44 7.68 -2.88
C VAL A 79 -3.11 7.23 -3.47
N ASP A 80 -1.97 7.71 -2.98
CA ASP A 80 -0.64 7.34 -3.49
C ASP A 80 0.29 6.88 -2.36
N PHE A 81 0.65 5.60 -2.37
CA PHE A 81 1.66 5.01 -1.47
C PHE A 81 3.07 5.10 -2.06
N CYS A 82 3.19 5.28 -3.38
CA CYS A 82 4.44 5.14 -4.12
C CYS A 82 5.31 6.39 -4.03
N LEU A 83 4.68 7.57 -3.94
CA LEU A 83 5.38 8.86 -3.89
C LEU A 83 6.32 8.98 -2.67
N ALA A 84 5.96 8.33 -1.56
CA ALA A 84 6.69 8.41 -0.30
C ALA A 84 7.72 7.29 -0.09
N GLY A 85 8.01 6.49 -1.12
CA GLY A 85 9.07 5.47 -1.06
C GLY A 85 8.64 4.12 -0.49
N ALA A 86 7.34 3.82 -0.41
CA ALA A 86 6.84 2.51 0.03
C ALA A 86 7.04 1.37 -0.98
N VAL A 87 7.91 1.56 -1.98
CA VAL A 87 8.11 0.69 -3.14
C VAL A 87 8.65 -0.67 -2.71
N ASN A 88 7.98 -1.75 -3.15
CA ASN A 88 8.42 -3.13 -2.95
C ASN A 88 8.73 -3.49 -1.49
N ASN A 89 7.95 -2.94 -0.54
CA ASN A 89 8.09 -3.23 0.87
C ASN A 89 6.90 -4.01 1.41
N VAL A 90 7.19 -4.86 2.41
CA VAL A 90 6.17 -5.59 3.17
C VAL A 90 5.90 -4.85 4.47
N TYR A 91 4.64 -4.53 4.72
CA TYR A 91 4.18 -3.88 5.93
C TYR A 91 3.24 -4.79 6.71
N GLN A 92 3.40 -4.81 8.02
CA GLN A 92 2.49 -5.55 8.90
C GLN A 92 1.16 -4.80 9.05
N HIS A 93 0.11 -5.49 9.48
CA HIS A 93 -1.20 -4.89 9.72
C HIS A 93 -1.20 -3.78 10.79
N THR A 94 -0.16 -3.73 11.61
CA THR A 94 0.06 -2.68 12.62
C THR A 94 0.79 -1.45 12.06
N GLN A 95 1.19 -1.45 10.79
CA GLN A 95 1.88 -0.32 10.19
C GLN A 95 1.00 0.93 10.23
N VAL A 96 1.54 1.99 10.83
CA VAL A 96 0.91 3.30 10.85
C VAL A 96 1.32 4.06 9.59
N TRP A 97 0.34 4.68 8.95
CA TRP A 97 0.55 5.52 7.77
C TRP A 97 0.17 6.95 8.10
N SER A 98 1.04 7.89 7.74
CA SER A 98 0.69 9.31 7.68
C SER A 98 0.01 9.57 6.34
N ALA A 99 -1.22 10.05 6.41
CA ALA A 99 -1.99 10.50 5.26
C ALA A 99 -1.93 12.02 5.17
N GLU A 100 -1.47 12.56 4.06
CA GLU A 100 -1.47 13.99 3.77
C GLU A 100 -2.17 14.26 2.44
N LYS A 101 -3.12 15.19 2.41
CA LYS A 101 -3.77 15.57 1.15
C LYS A 101 -2.91 16.56 0.36
N SER A 102 -2.39 16.12 -0.79
CA SER A 102 -1.62 16.94 -1.72
C SER A 102 -2.11 16.76 -3.15
N ASP A 103 -2.24 17.85 -3.90
CA ASP A 103 -2.66 17.87 -5.31
C ASP A 103 -3.91 17.03 -5.64
N GLY A 104 -4.82 16.87 -4.69
CA GLY A 104 -6.07 16.12 -4.84
C GLY A 104 -6.00 14.66 -4.42
N ALA A 105 -4.79 14.09 -4.28
CA ALA A 105 -4.55 12.74 -3.79
C ALA A 105 -4.25 12.73 -2.29
N TRP A 106 -4.47 11.59 -1.65
CA TRP A 106 -3.95 11.29 -0.31
C TRP A 106 -2.60 10.59 -0.42
N LEU A 107 -1.54 11.28 -0.01
CA LEU A 107 -0.20 10.72 0.05
C LEU A 107 -0.06 9.88 1.32
N MET A 108 0.26 8.61 1.16
CA MET A 108 0.38 7.65 2.25
C MET A 108 1.87 7.35 2.50
N THR A 109 2.38 7.80 3.65
CA THR A 109 3.78 7.59 4.04
C THR A 109 3.84 6.63 5.21
N ALA A 110 4.64 5.57 5.10
CA ALA A 110 4.87 4.67 6.23
C ALA A 110 5.56 5.45 7.35
N VAL A 111 4.97 5.41 8.56
CA VAL A 111 5.60 5.98 9.74
C VAL A 111 6.54 4.93 10.32
N ASP A 112 7.84 5.19 10.24
CA ASP A 112 8.81 4.32 10.89
C ASP A 112 8.62 4.35 12.42
N PRO A 113 8.58 3.20 13.10
CA PRO A 113 8.51 3.15 14.57
C PRO A 113 9.74 3.77 15.28
N GLN A 114 10.74 4.27 14.55
CA GLN A 114 12.02 4.74 15.09
C GLN A 114 12.19 6.27 15.14
N GLN A 115 11.21 7.07 14.73
CA GLN A 115 11.26 8.54 14.88
C GLN A 115 10.70 8.95 16.25
N GLY A 116 11.32 8.44 17.30
CA GLY A 116 11.10 8.80 18.70
C GLY A 116 12.44 8.73 19.43
N GLY A 117 13.37 9.60 19.03
CA GLY A 117 14.65 9.85 19.68
C GLY A 117 14.70 11.26 20.22
#